data_AF-A0A7C7EQA6-F1
#
_entry.id   AF-A0A7C7EQA6-F1
#
_cell.length_a   1.000
_cell.length_b   1.000
_cell.length_c   1.000
_cell.angle_alpha   90.00
_cell.angle_beta   90.00
_cell.angle_gamma   90.00
#
_symmetry.space_group_name_H-M   'P 1'
#
loop_
_entity.id
_entity.type
_entity.pdbx_description
1 polymer ?
#
loop_
_entity_poly.entity_id
_entity_poly.type
_entity_poly.pdbx_seq_one_letter_code
_entity_poly.pdbx_strand_id
1 'polypeptide(L)'
;MEKLLQIKLNRALELKDFTNKIKDLNLKTQYDLVDSMIEERQNLLENIREIDNRIKEERNKENFVETDEIKELTKEIKQVFMEVSEIDNIIRKNINNELKIIRGKLNQPEVSKTVNIKA
;
A
#
# COMPACT_ATOMS: atom_id res chain seq x y z
N MET A 1 14.79 22.58 5.49
CA MET A 1 13.40 22.12 5.35
C MET A 1 13.09 21.59 3.95
N GLU A 2 13.18 22.39 2.89
CA GLU A 2 12.85 22.01 1.50
C GLU A 2 13.52 20.71 1.06
N LYS A 3 14.83 20.56 1.31
CA LYS A 3 15.56 19.31 1.04
C LYS A 3 14.95 18.07 1.73
N LEU A 4 14.47 18.20 2.97
CA LEU A 4 13.81 17.09 3.68
C LEU A 4 12.45 16.76 3.06
N LEU A 5 11.69 17.78 2.66
CA LEU A 5 10.43 17.58 1.95
C LEU A 5 10.65 16.93 0.59
N GLN A 6 11.67 17.34 -0.17
CA GLN A 6 12.00 16.71 -1.44
C GLN A 6 12.38 15.24 -1.26
N ILE A 7 13.17 14.92 -0.22
CA ILE A 7 13.50 13.54 0.13
C ILE A 7 12.21 12.76 0.45
N LYS A 8 11.31 13.34 1.27
CA LYS A 8 10.03 12.72 1.60
C LYS A 8 9.16 12.49 0.36
N LEU A 9 9.09 13.46 -0.55
CA LEU A 9 8.33 13.36 -1.80
C LEU A 9 8.84 12.20 -2.65
N ASN A 10 10.16 12.10 -2.83
CA ASN A 10 10.77 11.00 -3.58
C ASN A 10 10.44 9.64 -2.95
N ARG A 11 10.52 9.52 -1.61
CA ARG A 11 10.12 8.28 -0.91
C ARG A 11 8.63 7.98 -1.03
N ALA A 12 7.77 9.00 -1.02
CA ALA A 12 6.34 8.83 -1.21
C ALA A 12 6.02 8.33 -2.64
N LEU A 13 6.73 8.83 -3.66
CA LEU A 13 6.62 8.35 -5.04
C LEU A 13 7.11 6.90 -5.17
N GLU A 14 8.25 6.55 -4.55
CA GLU A 14 8.73 5.17 -4.49
C GLU A 14 7.70 4.23 -3.84
N LEU A 15 7.09 4.66 -2.72
CA LEU A 15 6.01 3.92 -2.05
C LEU A 15 4.80 3.73 -2.98
N LYS A 16 4.40 4.77 -3.70
CA LYS A 16 3.29 4.72 -4.66
C LYS A 16 3.57 3.71 -5.78
N ASP A 17 4.75 3.78 -6.38
CA ASP A 17 5.14 2.86 -7.45
C ASP A 17 5.20 1.42 -6.94
N PHE A 18 5.75 1.23 -5.75
CA PHE A 18 5.80 -0.08 -5.10
C PHE A 18 4.40 -0.63 -4.78
N THR A 19 3.50 0.21 -4.28
CA THR A 19 2.11 -0.16 -3.99
C THR A 19 1.36 -0.51 -5.28
N ASN A 20 1.63 0.19 -6.39
CA ASN A 20 1.10 -0.20 -7.71
C ASN A 20 1.56 -1.59 -8.15
N LYS A 21 2.84 -1.93 -7.94
CA LYS A 21 3.34 -3.27 -8.25
C LYS A 21 2.58 -4.35 -7.47
N ILE A 22 2.28 -4.13 -6.19
CA ILE A 22 1.45 -5.06 -5.39
C ILE A 22 0.04 -5.18 -5.99
N LYS A 23 -0.58 -4.05 -6.36
CA LYS A 23 -1.92 -4.02 -6.97
C LYS A 23 -1.99 -4.86 -8.25
N ASP A 24 -0.92 -4.88 -9.04
CA ASP A 24 -0.86 -5.60 -10.31
C ASP A 24 -0.53 -7.10 -10.16
N LEU A 25 -0.22 -7.59 -8.94
CA LEU A 25 0.01 -9.00 -8.68
C LEU A 25 -1.27 -9.83 -8.79
N ASN A 26 -1.11 -11.05 -9.32
CA ASN A 26 -2.18 -12.03 -9.30
C ASN A 26 -2.18 -12.80 -7.98
N LEU A 27 -3.15 -12.48 -7.11
CA LEU A 27 -3.32 -13.11 -5.80
C LEU A 27 -3.51 -14.64 -5.85
N LYS A 28 -3.94 -15.22 -6.99
CA LYS A 28 -4.13 -16.68 -7.12
C LYS A 28 -2.84 -17.45 -7.31
N THR A 29 -1.86 -16.82 -7.95
CA THR A 29 -0.63 -17.51 -8.39
C THR A 29 0.63 -16.95 -7.75
N GLN A 30 0.54 -15.80 -7.09
CA GLN A 30 1.69 -15.06 -6.56
C GLN A 30 1.51 -14.67 -5.09
N TYR A 31 0.77 -15.46 -4.30
CA TYR A 31 0.47 -15.12 -2.90
C TYR A 31 1.74 -14.96 -2.05
N ASP A 32 2.75 -15.83 -2.20
CA ASP A 32 4.03 -15.72 -1.48
C ASP A 32 4.76 -14.41 -1.79
N LEU A 33 4.69 -13.94 -3.04
CA LEU A 33 5.29 -12.68 -3.46
C LEU A 33 4.51 -11.47 -2.92
N VAL A 34 3.20 -11.58 -2.79
CA VAL A 34 2.37 -10.53 -2.18
C VAL A 34 2.77 -10.34 -0.73
N ASP A 35 2.94 -11.42 0.03
CA ASP A 35 3.31 -11.36 1.44
C ASP A 35 4.70 -10.71 1.62
N SER A 36 5.71 -11.16 0.87
CA SER A 36 7.05 -10.56 0.96
C SER A 36 7.06 -9.07 0.57
N MET A 37 6.28 -8.69 -0.44
CA MET A 37 6.18 -7.29 -0.85
C MET A 37 5.44 -6.43 0.19
N ILE A 38 4.44 -6.97 0.90
CA ILE A 38 3.79 -6.24 1.99
C ILE A 38 4.81 -5.89 3.09
N GLU A 39 5.74 -6.80 3.42
CA GLU A 39 6.81 -6.54 4.39
C GLU A 39 7.77 -5.45 3.89
N GLU A 40 8.23 -5.53 2.63
CA GLU A 40 9.08 -4.48 2.03
C GLU A 40 8.39 -3.12 2.02
N ARG A 41 7.08 -3.09 1.74
CA ARG A 41 6.28 -1.86 1.80
C ARG A 41 6.25 -1.27 3.21
N GLN A 42 6.19 -2.10 4.24
CA GLN A 42 6.23 -1.64 5.63
C GLN A 42 7.57 -0.97 5.96
N ASN A 43 8.68 -1.49 5.43
CA ASN A 43 10.00 -0.86 5.57
C ASN A 43 10.07 0.52 4.89
N LEU A 44 9.46 0.68 3.71
CA LEU A 44 9.35 1.98 3.04
C LEU A 44 8.57 3.00 3.89
N LEU A 45 7.48 2.56 4.53
CA LEU A 45 6.69 3.41 5.43
C LEU A 45 7.49 3.85 6.66
N GLU A 46 8.29 2.95 7.25
CA GLU A 46 9.12 3.31 8.40
C GLU A 46 10.19 4.35 8.02
N ASN A 47 10.84 4.19 6.87
CA ASN A 47 11.79 5.19 6.36
C ASN A 47 11.13 6.57 6.16
N ILE A 48 9.88 6.61 5.66
CA ILE A 48 9.11 7.85 5.54
C ILE A 48 8.82 8.44 6.93
N ARG A 49 8.51 7.60 7.92
CA ARG A 49 8.19 8.02 9.29
C ARG A 49 9.38 8.67 9.98
N GLU A 50 10.59 8.17 9.75
CA GLU A 50 11.82 8.80 10.24
C GLU A 50 12.00 10.21 9.65
N ILE A 51 11.73 10.37 8.36
CA ILE A 51 11.78 11.68 7.70
C ILE A 51 10.71 12.62 8.28
N ASP A 52 9.52 12.10 8.61
CA ASP A 52 8.46 12.88 9.25
C ASP A 52 8.84 13.40 10.62
N ASN A 53 9.53 12.59 11.43
CA ASN A 53 10.02 13.04 12.73
C ASN A 53 11.02 14.18 12.57
N ARG A 54 11.96 14.06 11.63
CA ARG A 54 12.93 15.12 11.31
C ARG A 54 12.26 16.39 10.81
N ILE A 55 11.23 16.26 9.96
CA ILE A 55 10.45 17.41 9.49
C ILE A 55 9.74 18.12 10.65
N LYS A 56 9.15 17.36 11.59
CA LYS A 56 8.50 17.94 12.78
C LYS A 56 9.51 18.69 13.65
N GLU A 57 10.68 18.12 13.87
CA GLU A 57 11.77 18.78 14.61
C GLU A 57 12.19 20.09 13.95
N GLU A 58 12.39 20.10 12.63
CA GLU A 58 12.73 21.32 11.88
C GLU A 58 11.62 22.40 11.95
N ARG A 59 10.34 21.99 11.88
CA ARG A 59 9.19 22.90 11.99
C ARG A 59 9.04 23.52 13.39
N ASN A 60 9.51 22.83 14.42
CA ASN A 60 9.42 23.28 15.81
C ASN A 60 10.57 24.21 16.23
N LYS A 61 11.53 24.49 15.34
CA LYS A 61 12.60 25.47 15.62
C LYS A 61 12.03 26.88 15.66
N GLU A 62 12.47 27.70 16.62
CA GLU A 62 11.99 29.07 16.83
C GLU A 62 12.15 29.98 15.58
N ASN A 63 13.11 29.67 14.72
CA ASN A 63 13.41 30.43 13.51
C ASN A 63 12.82 29.80 12.23
N PHE A 64 11.91 28.85 12.36
CA PHE A 64 11.26 28.24 11.20
C PHE A 64 10.39 29.27 10.45
N VAL A 65 10.60 29.36 9.14
CA VAL A 65 9.80 30.20 8.25
C VAL A 65 9.18 29.29 7.18
N GLU A 66 7.85 29.33 7.08
CA GLU A 66 7.12 28.60 6.04
C GLU A 66 7.17 29.42 4.73
N THR A 67 7.91 28.91 3.75
CA THR A 67 7.98 29.47 2.39
C THR A 67 6.88 28.89 1.51
N ASP A 68 6.60 29.53 0.37
CA ASP A 68 5.62 29.00 -0.59
C ASP A 68 6.09 27.67 -1.22
N GLU A 69 7.39 27.47 -1.37
CA GLU A 69 7.96 26.19 -1.82
C GLU A 69 7.71 25.07 -0.80
N ILE A 70 7.88 25.34 0.50
CA ILE A 70 7.55 24.38 1.57
C ILE A 70 6.06 24.01 1.53
N LYS A 71 5.17 24.98 1.29
CA LYS A 71 3.72 24.72 1.17
C LYS A 71 3.40 23.84 -0.03
N GLU A 72 3.98 24.14 -1.20
CA GLU A 72 3.71 23.36 -2.42
C GLU A 72 4.23 21.93 -2.29
N LEU A 73 5.47 21.74 -1.84
CA LEU A 73 6.02 20.41 -1.56
C LEU A 73 5.15 19.64 -0.55
N THR A 74 4.67 20.30 0.50
CA THR A 74 3.78 19.66 1.49
C THR A 74 2.46 19.22 0.87
N LYS A 75 1.92 20.00 -0.07
CA LYS A 75 0.68 19.68 -0.79
C LYS A 75 0.89 18.52 -1.77
N GLU A 76 1.97 18.53 -2.54
CA GLU A 76 2.33 17.43 -3.44
C GLU A 76 2.50 16.11 -2.69
N ILE A 77 3.22 16.12 -1.56
CA ILE A 77 3.38 14.95 -0.71
C ILE A 77 2.03 14.40 -0.25
N LYS A 78 1.10 15.27 0.19
CA LYS A 78 -0.25 14.85 0.61
C LYS A 78 -1.02 14.21 -0.54
N GLN A 79 -0.92 14.77 -1.74
CA GLN A 79 -1.58 14.23 -2.93
C GLN A 79 -1.06 12.82 -3.25
N VAL A 80 0.25 12.59 -3.18
CA VAL A 80 0.83 11.25 -3.40
C VAL A 80 0.32 10.25 -2.36
N PHE A 81 0.23 10.62 -1.08
CA PHE A 81 -0.32 9.72 -0.06
C PHE A 81 -1.82 9.42 -0.23
N MET A 82 -2.59 10.37 -0.75
CA MET A 82 -4.00 10.12 -1.12
C MET A 82 -4.08 9.04 -2.21
N GLU A 83 -3.25 9.16 -3.25
CA GLU A 83 -3.20 8.17 -4.34
C GLU A 83 -2.75 6.79 -3.84
N VAL A 84 -1.76 6.73 -2.93
CA VAL A 84 -1.38 5.48 -2.26
C VAL A 84 -2.57 4.86 -1.52
N SER A 85 -3.35 5.67 -0.80
CA SER A 85 -4.53 5.19 -0.08
C SER A 85 -5.62 4.64 -1.01
N GLU A 86 -5.81 5.27 -2.17
CA GLU A 86 -6.73 4.77 -3.20
C GLU A 86 -6.27 3.42 -3.75
N ILE A 87 -4.97 3.27 -4.02
CA ILE A 87 -4.39 1.98 -4.47
C ILE A 87 -4.58 0.91 -3.38
N ASP A 88 -4.33 1.23 -2.10
CA ASP A 88 -4.53 0.31 -0.99
C ASP A 88 -5.99 -0.17 -0.90
N ASN A 89 -6.95 0.72 -1.17
CA ASN A 89 -8.36 0.35 -1.20
C ASN A 89 -8.68 -0.65 -2.33
N ILE A 90 -8.02 -0.52 -3.48
CA ILE A 90 -8.15 -1.47 -4.59
C ILE A 90 -7.56 -2.83 -4.19
N ILE A 91 -6.34 -2.85 -3.62
CA ILE A 91 -5.69 -4.09 -3.15
C ILE A 91 -6.59 -4.81 -2.15
N ARG A 92 -7.12 -4.10 -1.14
CA ARG A 92 -8.01 -4.68 -0.13
C ARG A 92 -9.28 -5.27 -0.74
N LYS A 93 -9.88 -4.60 -1.72
CA LYS A 93 -11.05 -5.12 -2.45
C LYS A 93 -10.71 -6.40 -3.20
N ASN A 94 -9.56 -6.45 -3.88
CA ASN A 94 -9.11 -7.64 -4.62
C ASN A 94 -8.91 -8.84 -3.68
N ILE A 95 -8.21 -8.63 -2.55
CA ILE A 95 -8.01 -9.67 -1.53
C ILE A 95 -9.35 -10.19 -0.99
N ASN A 96 -10.25 -9.27 -0.62
CA ASN A 96 -11.58 -9.66 -0.09
C ASN A 96 -12.41 -10.44 -1.11
N ASN A 97 -12.35 -10.08 -2.38
CA ASN A 97 -13.05 -10.80 -3.45
C ASN A 97 -12.52 -12.24 -3.60
N GLU A 98 -11.20 -12.43 -3.60
CA GLU A 98 -10.60 -13.77 -3.67
C GLU A 98 -10.93 -14.62 -2.44
N LEU A 99 -10.89 -14.03 -1.24
CA LEU A 99 -11.32 -14.72 -0.01
C LEU A 99 -12.79 -15.15 -0.09
N LYS A 100 -13.68 -14.32 -0.66
CA LYS A 100 -15.08 -14.66 -0.87
C LYS A 100 -15.24 -15.85 -1.83
N ILE A 101 -14.47 -15.89 -2.92
CA ILE A 101 -14.46 -17.01 -3.88
C ILE A 101 -13.99 -18.30 -3.20
N ILE A 102 -12.88 -18.25 -2.45
CA ILE A 102 -12.32 -19.41 -1.75
C ILE A 102 -13.32 -19.95 -0.72
N ARG A 103 -13.92 -19.08 0.10
CA ARG A 103 -14.97 -19.48 1.05
C ARG A 103 -16.16 -20.13 0.34
N GLY A 104 -16.57 -19.59 -0.81
CA GLY A 104 -17.61 -20.19 -1.64
C GLY A 104 -17.29 -21.62 -2.07
N LYS A 105 -16.04 -21.88 -2.47
CA LYS A 105 -15.58 -23.23 -2.85
C LYS A 105 -15.50 -24.18 -1.66
N LEU A 106 -14.99 -23.72 -0.52
CA LEU A 106 -14.87 -24.54 0.69
C LEU A 106 -16.24 -24.87 1.31
N ASN A 107 -17.21 -23.97 1.19
CA ASN A 107 -18.55 -24.15 1.75
C ASN A 107 -19.52 -24.86 0.80
N GLN A 108 -19.09 -25.25 -0.40
CA GLN A 108 -19.85 -26.17 -1.25
C GLN A 108 -19.44 -27.59 -0.86
N PRO A 109 -20.30 -28.39 -0.19
CA PRO A 109 -20.05 -29.82 -0.13
C PRO A 109 -19.99 -30.31 -1.57
N GLU A 110 -18.97 -31.10 -1.91
CA GLU A 110 -18.96 -31.80 -3.19
C GLU A 110 -20.34 -32.44 -3.33
N VAL A 111 -21.10 -32.03 -4.35
CA VAL A 111 -22.29 -32.77 -4.73
C VAL A 111 -21.74 -34.11 -5.15
N SER A 112 -21.77 -35.08 -4.22
CA SER A 112 -21.30 -36.41 -4.48
C SER A 112 -22.08 -36.86 -5.70
N LYS A 113 -21.37 -37.01 -6.82
CA LYS A 113 -21.92 -37.70 -7.97
C LYS A 113 -22.18 -39.10 -7.45
N THR A 114 -23.41 -39.36 -7.05
CA THR A 114 -23.91 -40.70 -6.79
C THR A 114 -23.75 -41.44 -8.10
N VAL A 115 -22.63 -42.16 -8.22
CA VAL A 115 -22.42 -43.11 -9.31
C VAL A 115 -23.41 -44.23 -9.04
N ASN A 116 -24.58 -44.15 -9.66
CA ASN A 116 -25.55 -45.23 -9.70
C ASN A 116 -24.95 -46.37 -10.53
N ILE A 117 -24.10 -47.19 -9.92
CA ILE A 117 -23.72 -48.50 -10.47
C ILE A 117 -24.90 -49.42 -10.15
N LYS A 118 -25.81 -49.57 -11.10
CA LYS A 118 -26.73 -50.72 -11.10
C LYS A 118 -25.92 -51.95 -11.51
N ALA A 119 -25.74 -52.88 -10.59
CA ALA A 119 -25.36 -54.27 -10.85
C ALA A 119 -26.62 -55.13 -10.94
#